data_AF-A0A3C1IKQ3-F1
#
_entry.id   AF-A0A3C1IKQ3-F1
#
_cell.length_a   1.000
_cell.length_b   1.000
_cell.length_c   1.000
_cell.angle_alpha   90.00
_cell.angle_beta   90.00
_cell.angle_gamma   90.00
#
_symmetry.space_group_name_H-M   'P 1'
#
loop_
_entity.id
_entity.type
_entity.pdbx_description
1 polymer ?
#
loop_
_entity_poly.entity_id
_entity_poly.type
_entity_poly.pdbx_seq_one_letter_code
_entity_poly.pdbx_strand_id
1 'polypeptide(L)' 'MSQICGWAGPEEIYIKYHDCEWGVPVYDGRLLWQMLVLESFQAGLSWIMILRRRKGFFQAFEGLDPNVIATWGEAEV' A
#
# COMPACT_ATOMS: atom_id res chain seq x y z
N MET A 1 19.55 -21.40 -5.09
CA MET A 1 18.44 -20.64 -5.71
C MET A 1 17.97 -19.64 -4.66
N SER A 2 17.92 -18.34 -5.00
CA SER A 2 17.35 -17.34 -4.09
C SER A 2 15.91 -17.75 -3.80
N GLN A 3 15.55 -17.92 -2.52
CA GLN A 3 14.19 -18.32 -2.13
C GLN A 3 13.17 -17.17 -2.22
N ILE A 4 13.58 -15.98 -2.64
CA ILE A 4 12.73 -14.80 -2.80
C ILE A 4 12.65 -14.38 -4.27
N CYS A 5 11.51 -13.80 -4.69
CA CYS A 5 11.37 -13.27 -6.03
C CYS A 5 12.41 -12.16 -6.30
N GLY A 6 12.95 -12.12 -7.53
CA GLY A 6 14.05 -11.21 -7.89
C GLY A 6 13.73 -9.71 -7.75
N TRP A 7 12.45 -9.34 -7.69
CA TRP A 7 12.02 -7.95 -7.49
C TRP A 7 12.06 -7.47 -6.04
N ALA A 8 12.07 -8.39 -5.05
CA ALA A 8 12.02 -8.02 -3.64
C ALA A 8 13.32 -7.37 -3.15
N GLY A 9 14.44 -7.56 -3.85
CA GLY A 9 15.71 -6.92 -3.50
C GLY A 9 16.19 -7.27 -2.08
N PRO A 10 17.19 -6.53 -1.56
CA PRO A 10 17.75 -6.78 -0.23
C PRO A 10 17.12 -5.93 0.89
N GLU A 11 16.25 -4.97 0.58
CA GLU A 11 15.69 -4.08 1.60
C GLU A 11 14.70 -4.83 2.52
N GLU A 12 14.97 -4.79 3.82
CA GLU A 12 14.17 -5.45 4.87
C GLU A 12 12.65 -5.17 4.79
N ILE A 13 12.27 -3.94 4.41
CA ILE A 13 10.85 -3.57 4.23
C ILE A 13 10.20 -4.31 3.05
N TYR A 14 10.94 -4.56 1.98
CA TYR A 14 10.45 -5.35 0.85
C TYR A 14 10.44 -6.84 1.18
N ILE A 15 11.46 -7.34 1.87
CA ILE A 15 11.50 -8.74 2.29
C ILE A 15 10.28 -9.05 3.15
N LYS A 16 10.01 -8.22 4.17
CA LYS A 16 8.80 -8.34 5.01
C LYS A 16 7.51 -8.26 4.21
N TYR A 17 7.40 -7.27 3.31
CA TYR A 17 6.22 -7.13 2.46
C TYR A 17 6.02 -8.35 1.55
N HIS A 18 7.09 -8.82 0.90
CA HIS A 18 7.07 -9.99 0.03
C HIS A 18 6.64 -11.26 0.78
N ASP A 19 7.27 -11.52 1.93
CA ASP A 19 7.10 -12.79 2.65
C ASP A 19 5.78 -12.86 3.42
N CYS A 20 5.26 -11.72 3.89
CA CYS A 20 4.11 -11.69 4.80
C CYS A 20 2.83 -11.08 4.20
N GLU A 21 2.93 -10.28 3.14
CA GLU A 21 1.77 -9.54 2.60
C GLU A 21 1.52 -9.84 1.12
N TRP A 22 2.56 -9.90 0.30
CA TRP A 22 2.42 -10.04 -1.15
C TRP A 22 2.02 -11.46 -1.56
N GLY A 23 0.94 -11.58 -2.32
CA GLY A 23 0.42 -12.87 -2.77
C GLY A 23 -0.30 -13.69 -1.69
N VAL A 24 -0.38 -13.18 -0.46
CA VAL A 24 -1.19 -13.78 0.62
C VAL A 24 -2.67 -13.45 0.36
N PRO A 25 -3.59 -14.43 0.33
CA PRO A 25 -5.01 -14.16 0.10
C PRO A 25 -5.61 -13.25 1.18
N VAL A 26 -6.26 -12.17 0.76
CA VAL A 26 -6.99 -11.23 1.63
C VAL A 26 -8.44 -11.19 1.21
N TYR A 27 -9.35 -11.36 2.18
CA TYR A 27 -10.80 -11.32 1.98
C TYR A 27 -11.47 -10.13 2.69
N ASP A 28 -10.71 -9.40 3.49
CA ASP A 28 -11.18 -8.19 4.15
C ASP A 28 -11.31 -7.05 3.12
N GLY A 29 -12.54 -6.59 2.88
CA GLY A 29 -12.80 -5.54 1.90
C GLY A 29 -12.16 -4.19 2.24
N ARG A 30 -11.87 -3.93 3.52
CA ARG A 30 -11.22 -2.72 3.99
C ARG A 30 -9.75 -2.72 3.62
N LEU A 31 -9.06 -3.83 3.83
CA LEU A 31 -7.67 -4.03 3.40
C LEU A 31 -7.54 -4.06 1.87
N LEU A 32 -8.46 -4.72 1.16
CA LEU A 32 -8.47 -4.73 -0.31
C LEU A 32 -8.61 -3.31 -0.89
N TRP A 33 -9.51 -2.49 -0.31
CA TRP A 33 -9.63 -1.08 -0.67
C TRP A 33 -8.33 -0.29 -0.45
N GLN A 34 -7.71 -0.44 0.73
CA GLN A 34 -6.46 0.25 1.06
C GLN A 34 -5.36 -0.11 0.07
N MET A 35 -5.21 -1.39 -0.27
CA MET A 35 -4.25 -1.85 -1.25
C MET A 35 -4.53 -1.29 -2.64
N LEU A 36 -5.79 -1.32 -3.10
CA LEU A 36 -6.18 -0.76 -4.39
C LEU A 36 -5.82 0.73 -4.51
N VAL A 37 -6.08 1.51 -3.45
CA VAL A 37 -5.71 2.94 -3.42
C VAL A 37 -4.19 3.10 -3.47
N LEU A 38 -3.43 2.37 -2.65
CA LEU A 38 -1.96 2.48 -2.63
C LEU A 38 -1.33 2.11 -3.98
N GLU A 39 -1.84 1.08 -4.66
CA GLU A 39 -1.43 0.69 -6.02
C GLU A 39 -1.66 1.82 -7.03
N SER A 40 -2.78 2.56 -6.93
CA SER A 40 -3.04 3.71 -7.82
C SER A 40 -2.01 4.84 -7.65
N PHE A 41 -1.51 5.06 -6.43
CA PHE A 41 -0.47 6.05 -6.15
C PHE A 41 0.92 5.63 -6.66
N GLN A 42 1.10 4.37 -7.06
CA GLN A 42 2.37 3.89 -7.61
C GLN A 42 2.65 4.40 -9.02
N ALA A 43 1.67 4.93 -9.77
CA ALA A 43 1.88 5.30 -11.17
C ALA A 43 3.13 6.19 -11.38
N GLY A 44 4.13 5.66 -12.09
CA GLY A 44 5.41 6.34 -12.35
C GLY A 44 6.45 6.28 -11.23
N LEU A 45 6.18 5.55 -10.15
CA LEU A 45 7.05 5.38 -8.98
C LEU A 45 7.42 3.90 -8.75
N SER A 46 8.49 3.68 -7.98
CA SER A 46 8.79 2.33 -7.46
C SER A 46 7.91 1.99 -6.26
N TRP A 47 7.46 0.74 -6.13
CA TRP A 47 6.60 0.30 -5.03
C TRP A 47 7.22 0.51 -3.63
N ILE A 48 8.55 0.41 -3.51
CA ILE A 48 9.29 0.73 -2.26
C ILE A 48 9.03 2.16 -1.76
N MET A 49 8.78 3.13 -2.65
CA MET A 49 8.41 4.50 -2.26
C MET A 49 7.03 4.53 -1.59
N ILE A 50 6.08 3.76 -2.12
CA ILE A 50 4.74 3.63 -1.55
C ILE A 50 4.81 2.95 -0.19
N LEU A 51 5.54 1.83 -0.07
CA LEU A 51 5.71 1.13 1.21
C LEU A 51 6.31 2.04 2.29
N ARG A 52 7.33 2.83 1.96
CA ARG A 52 7.93 3.79 2.90
C ARG A 52 6.98 4.92 3.31
N ARG A 53 6.06 5.31 2.43
CA ARG A 53 5.06 6.37 2.67
C ARG A 53 3.73 5.85 3.21
N ARG A 54 3.53 4.53 3.30
CA ARG A 54 2.26 3.90 3.70
C ARG A 54 1.66 4.47 4.99
N LYS A 55 2.47 4.66 6.03
CA LYS A 55 2.02 5.30 7.28
C LYS A 55 1.55 6.74 7.06
N GLY A 56 2.23 7.49 6.21
CA GLY A 56 1.84 8.84 5.83
C GLY A 56 0.51 8.87 5.10
N PHE A 57 0.25 7.93 4.18
CA PHE A 57 -1.06 7.79 3.54
C PHE A 57 -2.17 7.53 4.58
N PHE A 58 -1.97 6.60 5.51
CA PHE A 58 -2.97 6.35 6.55
C PHE A 58 -3.25 7.56 7.43
N GLN A 59 -2.24 8.39 7.71
CA GLN A 59 -2.42 9.62 8.49
C GLN A 59 -3.09 10.73 7.68
N ALA A 60 -2.68 10.91 6.42
CA ALA A 60 -3.20 11.97 5.57
C ALA A 60 -4.63 11.71 5.12
N PHE A 61 -5.01 10.43 4.94
CA PHE A 61 -6.31 10.02 4.38
C PHE A 61 -7.24 9.38 5.41
N GLU A 62 -7.19 9.81 6.68
CA GLU A 62 -8.10 9.34 7.75
C GLU A 62 -8.25 7.80 7.80
N GLY A 63 -7.12 7.10 7.83
CA GLY A 63 -7.07 5.63 7.86
C GLY A 63 -7.49 4.95 6.55
N LEU A 64 -7.62 5.70 5.46
CA LEU A 64 -8.18 5.24 4.20
C LEU A 64 -9.61 4.68 4.34
N ASP A 65 -10.43 5.26 5.23
CA ASP A 65 -11.85 4.92 5.32
C ASP A 65 -12.61 5.56 4.13
N PRO A 66 -13.20 4.78 3.21
CA PRO A 66 -13.93 5.33 2.07
C PRO A 66 -15.21 6.05 2.50
N ASN A 67 -15.80 5.74 3.66
CA ASN A 67 -16.98 6.45 4.12
C ASN A 67 -16.63 7.88 4.51
N VAL A 68 -15.39 8.11 4.95
CA VAL A 68 -14.85 9.44 5.23
C VAL A 68 -14.41 10.09 3.91
N ILE A 69 -13.53 9.44 3.16
CA ILE A 69 -12.95 10.00 1.92
C ILE A 69 -14.02 10.32 0.87
N ALA A 70 -15.09 9.53 0.77
CA ALA A 70 -16.17 9.80 -0.18
C ALA A 70 -16.93 11.11 0.10
N THR A 71 -16.76 11.69 1.29
CA THR A 71 -17.36 12.98 1.67
C THR A 71 -16.45 14.18 1.42
N TRP A 72 -15.19 13.94 1.05
CA TRP A 72 -14.20 14.99 0.82
C TRP A 72 -14.51 15.80 -0.43
N GLY A 73 -14.21 17.10 -0.36
CA GLY A 73 -14.34 18.05 -1.45
C GLY A 73 -13.01 18.72 -1.78
N GLU A 74 -13.08 19.88 -2.44
CA GLU A 74 -11.88 20.63 -2.89
C GLU A 74 -10.98 21.09 -1.72
N ALA A 75 -11.52 21.25 -0.51
CA ALA A 75 -10.75 21.69 0.65
C ALA A 75 -9.77 20.63 1.19
N GLU A 76 -10.02 19.35 0.91
CA GLU A 76 -9.20 18.22 1.38
C GLU A 76 -8.21 17.71 0.33
N VAL A 77 -8.24 18.26 -0.89
CA VAL A 77 -7.33 17.94 -2.01
C VAL A 77 -6.08 18.80 -1.95
#